data_AF-A0A351AH13-F1
#
_entry.id   AF-A0A351AH13-F1
#
_cell.length_a   1.000
_cell.length_b   1.000
_cell.length_c   1.000
_cell.angle_alpha   90.00
_cell.angle_beta   90.00
_cell.angle_gamma   90.00
#
_symmetry.space_group_name_H-M   'P 1'
#
loop_
_entity.id
_entity.type
_entity.pdbx_description
1 polymer ?
#
loop_
_entity_poly.entity_id
_entity_poly.type
_entity_poly.pdbx_seq_one_letter_code
_entity_poly.pdbx_strand_id
1 'polypeptide(L)'
;MTIDTIWLVTFFSVFVRLSATFLSSPLLGPMLPAQIRGFILIALTFALTPAVVPHMGEVPDDMLGLLLRFGSDILTGLLIGGMMHLLVLAFQTAGGFIDTQLGLASAQVFNPLIGVSVTPTANLKYLLAGVMLFIVDAHHLLIQAVVESYNATTQLTLGSEAMLNAAINFVGITSLLALQIAAPVAGVSLIIDVSASLINRAVPQTQPFLLALPAKLGLGMLILAASLPAVAMGVDFGVDAALTQIRAALAG
;
A
#
# COMPACT_ATOMS: atom_id res chain seq x y z
N MET A 1 -26.18 -23.26 16.64
CA MET A 1 -24.86 -22.72 17.02
C MET A 1 -24.81 -22.72 18.53
N THR A 2 -24.11 -23.67 19.14
CA THR A 2 -23.77 -23.60 20.55
C THR A 2 -22.70 -22.52 20.70
N ILE A 3 -22.95 -21.53 21.56
CA ILE A 3 -21.95 -20.49 21.86
C ILE A 3 -20.99 -21.13 22.86
N ASP A 4 -20.01 -21.85 22.33
CA ASP A 4 -18.97 -22.52 23.11
C ASP A 4 -17.75 -21.59 23.29
N THR A 5 -16.90 -21.86 24.29
CA THR A 5 -15.69 -21.06 24.57
C THR A 5 -14.80 -20.90 23.34
N ILE A 6 -14.67 -21.96 22.53
CA ILE A 6 -13.93 -21.95 21.27
C ILE A 6 -14.53 -20.93 20.29
N TRP A 7 -15.85 -20.90 20.15
CA TRP A 7 -16.53 -19.96 19.25
C TRP A 7 -16.28 -18.51 19.66
N LEU A 8 -16.34 -18.22 20.97
CA LEU A 8 -16.10 -16.87 21.50
C LEU A 8 -14.65 -16.43 21.28
N VAL A 9 -13.67 -17.29 21.59
CA VAL A 9 -12.24 -16.98 21.34
C VAL A 9 -11.98 -16.81 19.83
N THR A 10 -12.64 -17.62 19.00
CA THR A 10 -12.56 -17.48 17.54
C THR A 10 -13.06 -16.13 17.08
N PHE A 11 -14.24 -15.73 17.56
CA PHE A 11 -14.83 -14.46 17.22
C PHE A 11 -13.91 -13.28 17.55
N PHE A 12 -13.33 -13.26 18.76
CA PHE A 12 -12.39 -12.19 19.14
C PHE A 12 -11.09 -12.22 18.33
N SER A 13 -10.54 -13.41 18.05
CA SER A 13 -9.34 -13.55 17.23
C SER A 13 -9.56 -13.02 15.80
N VAL A 14 -10.68 -13.40 15.18
CA VAL A 14 -11.08 -12.92 13.84
C VAL A 14 -11.32 -11.41 13.86
N PHE A 15 -11.99 -10.89 14.89
CA PHE A 15 -12.21 -9.46 15.04
C PHE A 15 -10.90 -8.67 15.14
N VAL A 16 -9.96 -9.13 15.98
CA VAL A 16 -8.66 -8.49 16.19
C VAL A 16 -7.84 -8.50 14.90
N ARG A 17 -7.75 -9.65 14.22
CA ARG A 17 -6.99 -9.79 12.97
C ARG A 17 -7.57 -8.93 11.85
N LEU A 18 -8.89 -8.98 11.63
CA LEU A 18 -9.57 -8.15 10.62
C LEU A 18 -9.40 -6.66 10.94
N SER A 19 -9.56 -6.27 12.20
CA SER A 19 -9.39 -4.87 12.60
C SER A 19 -7.97 -4.37 12.31
N ALA A 20 -6.94 -5.16 12.63
CA ALA A 20 -5.56 -4.84 12.34
C ALA A 20 -5.28 -4.76 10.82
N THR A 21 -5.84 -5.68 10.02
CA THR A 21 -5.72 -5.65 8.55
C THR A 21 -6.38 -4.43 7.95
N PHE A 22 -7.64 -4.14 8.30
CA PHE A 22 -8.35 -3.03 7.69
C PHE A 22 -7.86 -1.66 8.17
N LEU A 23 -7.38 -1.55 9.41
CA LEU A 23 -6.80 -0.32 9.95
C LEU A 23 -5.47 0.03 9.29
N SER A 24 -4.65 -0.98 8.95
CA SER A 24 -3.40 -0.77 8.22
C SER A 24 -3.61 -0.62 6.72
N SER A 25 -4.62 -1.27 6.14
CA SER A 25 -4.93 -1.15 4.71
C SER A 25 -5.54 0.22 4.34
N PRO A 26 -5.34 0.70 3.09
CA PRO A 26 -5.95 1.94 2.62
C PRO A 26 -7.44 1.78 2.20
N LEU A 27 -8.01 0.56 2.25
CA LEU A 27 -9.37 0.28 1.74
C LEU A 27 -10.47 0.96 2.56
N LEU A 28 -10.40 0.89 3.90
CA LEU A 28 -11.34 1.58 4.78
C LEU A 28 -10.72 2.91 5.22
N GLY A 29 -10.65 3.83 4.25
CA GLY A 29 -10.04 5.14 4.42
C GLY A 29 -10.66 5.98 5.55
N PRO A 30 -9.95 7.03 6.00
CA PRO A 30 -10.39 7.90 7.10
C PRO A 30 -11.67 8.69 6.79
N MET A 31 -12.07 8.76 5.52
CA MET A 31 -13.32 9.37 5.08
C MET A 31 -14.56 8.63 5.62
N LEU A 32 -14.44 7.36 5.97
CA LEU A 32 -15.52 6.59 6.59
C LEU A 32 -15.58 6.86 8.11
N PRO A 33 -16.74 7.29 8.65
CA PRO A 33 -16.94 7.43 10.09
C PRO A 33 -16.52 6.17 10.84
N ALA A 34 -15.82 6.34 11.98
CA ALA A 34 -15.31 5.22 12.76
C ALA A 34 -16.41 4.23 13.18
N GLN A 35 -17.62 4.74 13.42
CA GLN A 35 -18.81 3.93 13.73
C GLN A 35 -19.16 2.95 12.60
N ILE A 36 -19.20 3.44 11.35
CA ILE A 36 -19.53 2.62 10.18
C ILE A 36 -18.45 1.55 9.96
N ARG A 37 -17.17 1.93 10.10
CA ARG A 37 -16.05 0.98 10.03
C ARG A 37 -16.18 -0.12 11.09
N GLY A 38 -16.52 0.23 12.33
CA GLY A 38 -16.77 -0.71 13.39
C GLY A 38 -17.90 -1.70 13.07
N PHE A 39 -19.04 -1.21 12.56
CA PHE A 39 -20.15 -2.08 12.16
C PHE A 39 -19.79 -3.04 11.02
N ILE A 40 -19.07 -2.56 10.00
CA ILE A 40 -18.59 -3.41 8.89
C ILE A 40 -17.67 -4.52 9.42
N LEU A 41 -16.72 -4.18 10.29
CA LEU A 41 -15.79 -5.14 10.86
C LEU A 41 -16.51 -6.18 11.71
N ILE A 42 -17.43 -5.77 12.59
CA ILE A 42 -18.23 -6.70 13.40
C ILE A 42 -19.07 -7.62 12.51
N ALA A 43 -19.73 -7.07 11.48
CA ALA A 43 -20.53 -7.85 10.54
C ALA A 43 -19.67 -8.89 9.78
N LEU A 44 -18.50 -8.48 9.29
CA LEU A 44 -17.54 -9.38 8.66
C LEU A 44 -17.03 -10.46 9.62
N THR A 45 -16.72 -10.10 10.86
CA THR A 45 -16.32 -11.08 11.89
C THR A 45 -17.42 -12.12 12.11
N PHE A 46 -18.67 -11.70 12.27
CA PHE A 46 -19.79 -12.63 12.42
C PHE A 46 -19.94 -13.57 11.22
N ALA A 47 -19.78 -13.04 10.01
CA ALA A 47 -19.87 -13.84 8.78
C ALA A 47 -18.71 -14.84 8.63
N LEU A 48 -17.50 -14.47 9.04
CA LEU A 48 -16.28 -15.26 8.86
C LEU A 48 -16.00 -16.24 10.00
N THR A 49 -16.50 -15.98 11.21
CA THR A 49 -16.26 -16.83 12.38
C THR A 49 -16.59 -18.31 12.12
N PRO A 50 -17.75 -18.69 11.55
CA PRO A 50 -18.06 -20.10 11.29
C PRO A 50 -17.08 -20.80 10.34
N ALA A 51 -16.48 -20.05 9.41
CA ALA A 51 -15.49 -20.59 8.47
C ALA A 51 -14.11 -20.78 9.12
N VAL A 52 -13.80 -20.00 10.16
CA VAL A 52 -12.50 -20.05 10.87
C VAL A 52 -12.52 -21.04 12.04
N VAL A 53 -13.66 -21.29 12.68
CA VAL A 53 -13.77 -22.23 13.82
C VAL A 53 -13.08 -23.59 13.58
N PRO A 54 -13.22 -24.27 12.42
CA PRO A 54 -12.55 -25.56 12.19
C PRO A 54 -11.01 -25.48 12.16
N HIS A 55 -10.47 -24.29 11.89
CA HIS A 55 -9.05 -24.02 11.78
C HIS A 55 -8.47 -23.48 13.09
N MET A 56 -9.33 -23.23 14.08
CA MET A 56 -8.88 -22.93 15.42
C MET A 56 -8.39 -24.21 16.09
N GLY A 57 -7.06 -24.33 16.17
CA GLY A 57 -6.41 -25.33 17.00
C GLY A 57 -6.74 -25.14 18.49
N GLU A 58 -5.99 -25.83 19.36
CA GLU A 58 -6.21 -25.79 20.80
C GLU A 58 -6.19 -24.35 21.34
N VAL A 59 -7.25 -24.00 22.08
CA VAL A 59 -7.36 -22.71 22.75
C VAL A 59 -6.54 -22.76 24.03
N PRO A 60 -5.55 -21.87 24.23
CA PRO A 60 -4.80 -21.84 25.48
C PRO A 60 -5.72 -21.52 26.66
N ASP A 61 -5.62 -22.33 27.73
CA ASP A 61 -6.36 -22.08 28.98
C ASP A 61 -5.70 -20.99 29.86
N ASP A 62 -4.44 -20.65 29.57
CA ASP A 62 -3.67 -19.64 30.31
C ASP A 62 -3.80 -18.23 29.69
N MET A 63 -3.83 -17.22 30.57
CA MET A 63 -3.94 -15.80 30.20
C MET A 63 -2.78 -15.35 29.31
N LEU A 64 -1.56 -15.84 29.60
CA LEU A 64 -0.39 -15.51 28.79
C LEU A 64 -0.51 -16.10 27.37
N GLY A 65 -1.01 -17.33 27.25
CA GLY A 65 -1.25 -17.98 25.97
C GLY A 65 -2.28 -17.24 25.11
N LEU A 66 -3.38 -16.78 25.72
CA LEU A 66 -4.38 -15.95 25.03
C LEU A 66 -3.81 -14.60 24.58
N LEU A 67 -3.00 -13.95 25.41
CA LEU A 67 -2.38 -12.67 25.08
C LEU A 67 -1.38 -12.80 23.91
N LEU A 68 -0.55 -13.84 23.93
CA LEU A 68 0.37 -14.14 22.83
C LEU A 68 -0.38 -14.46 21.54
N ARG A 69 -1.50 -15.20 21.64
CA ARG A 69 -2.36 -15.49 20.49
C ARG A 69 -2.92 -14.23 19.85
N PHE A 70 -3.56 -13.36 20.62
CA PHE A 70 -4.07 -12.08 20.09
C PHE A 70 -2.95 -11.17 19.61
N GLY A 71 -1.78 -11.20 20.24
CA GLY A 71 -0.57 -10.54 19.74
C GLY A 71 -0.20 -11.01 18.33
N SER A 72 -0.16 -12.33 18.11
CA SER A 72 0.09 -12.90 16.77
C SER A 72 -0.98 -12.53 15.74
N ASP A 73 -2.25 -12.42 16.17
CA ASP A 73 -3.35 -11.99 15.29
C ASP A 73 -3.20 -10.54 14.85
N ILE A 74 -2.78 -9.65 15.77
CA ILE A 74 -2.48 -8.25 15.45
C ILE A 74 -1.34 -8.17 14.44
N LEU A 75 -0.25 -8.90 14.67
CA LEU A 75 0.92 -8.88 13.79
C LEU A 75 0.60 -9.41 12.39
N THR A 76 -0.12 -10.53 12.32
CA THR A 76 -0.58 -11.10 11.06
C THR A 76 -1.48 -10.11 10.33
N GLY A 77 -2.43 -9.50 11.05
CA GLY A 77 -3.32 -8.50 10.48
C GLY A 77 -2.58 -7.28 9.94
N LEU A 78 -1.63 -6.75 10.72
CA LEU A 78 -0.77 -5.63 10.32
C LEU A 78 0.11 -5.95 9.13
N LEU A 79 0.64 -7.17 9.03
CA LEU A 79 1.44 -7.59 7.88
C LEU A 79 0.58 -7.59 6.61
N ILE A 80 -0.59 -8.23 6.66
CA ILE A 80 -1.49 -8.34 5.51
C ILE A 80 -1.95 -6.96 5.03
N GLY A 81 -2.47 -6.13 5.93
CA GLY A 81 -2.96 -4.79 5.56
C GLY A 81 -1.84 -3.80 5.25
N GLY A 82 -0.70 -3.93 5.94
CA GLY A 82 0.49 -3.12 5.73
C GLY A 82 1.12 -3.33 4.36
N MET A 83 1.13 -4.55 3.82
CA MET A 83 1.60 -4.79 2.45
C MET A 83 0.69 -4.09 1.42
N MET A 84 -0.63 -4.14 1.59
CA MET A 84 -1.53 -3.40 0.70
C MET A 84 -1.36 -1.88 0.83
N HIS A 85 -1.03 -1.39 2.03
CA HIS A 85 -0.70 0.01 2.23
C HIS A 85 0.59 0.43 1.53
N LEU A 86 1.66 -0.37 1.67
CA LEU A 86 2.94 -0.15 1.00
C LEU A 86 2.78 -0.12 -0.52
N LEU A 87 1.90 -0.96 -1.08
CA LEU A 87 1.58 -0.93 -2.49
C LEU A 87 1.01 0.43 -2.92
N VAL A 88 0.00 0.95 -2.23
CA VAL A 88 -0.58 2.27 -2.54
C VAL A 88 0.43 3.40 -2.32
N LEU A 89 1.26 3.29 -1.29
CA LEU A 89 2.36 4.23 -1.04
C LEU A 89 3.38 4.24 -2.17
N ALA A 90 3.63 3.13 -2.87
CA ALA A 90 4.49 3.10 -4.04
C ALA A 90 3.99 4.01 -5.16
N PHE A 91 2.68 3.97 -5.45
CA PHE A 91 2.05 4.85 -6.45
C PHE A 91 2.11 6.32 -6.04
N GLN A 92 1.87 6.60 -4.75
CA GLN A 92 2.00 7.95 -4.21
C GLN A 92 3.44 8.46 -4.32
N THR A 93 4.41 7.62 -3.97
CA THR A 93 5.84 7.94 -4.05
C THR A 93 6.27 8.19 -5.50
N ALA A 94 5.80 7.37 -6.44
CA ALA A 94 6.01 7.58 -7.87
C ALA A 94 5.45 8.93 -8.35
N GLY A 95 4.25 9.31 -7.88
CA GLY A 95 3.67 10.61 -8.17
C GLY A 95 4.47 11.76 -7.58
N GLY A 96 5.01 11.60 -6.36
CA GLY A 96 5.90 12.57 -5.73
C GLY A 96 7.19 12.77 -6.53
N PHE A 97 7.82 11.69 -7.02
CA PHE A 97 8.97 11.79 -7.92
C PHE A 97 8.65 12.49 -9.24
N ILE A 98 7.43 12.33 -9.75
CA ILE A 98 7.01 13.05 -10.96
C ILE A 98 6.80 14.54 -10.66
N ASP A 99 6.18 14.86 -9.53
CA ASP A 99 5.96 16.25 -9.12
C ASP A 99 7.28 17.01 -8.92
N THR A 100 8.33 16.36 -8.41
CA THR A 100 9.67 16.97 -8.32
C THR A 100 10.29 17.18 -9.69
N GLN A 101 10.18 16.23 -10.62
CA GLN A 101 10.75 16.35 -11.97
C GLN A 101 10.05 17.41 -12.84
N LEU A 102 8.74 17.58 -12.64
CA LEU A 102 7.93 18.59 -13.34
C LEU A 102 8.02 19.99 -12.69
N GLY A 103 8.66 20.11 -11.53
CA GLY A 103 8.76 21.37 -10.79
C GLY A 103 7.49 21.77 -10.02
N LEU A 104 6.49 20.88 -9.97
CA LEU A 104 5.24 21.05 -9.20
C LEU A 104 5.52 21.06 -7.69
N ALA A 105 6.56 20.35 -7.25
CA ALA A 105 7.03 20.32 -5.86
C ALA A 105 8.17 21.32 -5.57
N SER A 106 8.33 22.38 -6.38
CA SER A 106 9.46 23.33 -6.27
C SER A 106 9.63 23.96 -4.88
N ALA A 107 8.53 24.27 -4.17
CA ALA A 107 8.60 24.81 -2.81
C ALA A 107 9.33 23.88 -1.80
N GLN A 108 9.20 22.55 -1.95
CA GLN A 108 9.84 21.56 -1.09
C GLN A 108 11.35 21.45 -1.34
N VAL A 109 11.80 21.67 -2.58
CA VAL A 109 13.22 21.66 -2.96
C VAL A 109 13.94 22.88 -2.39
N PHE A 110 13.28 24.04 -2.39
CA PHE A 110 13.88 25.28 -1.87
C PHE A 110 13.81 25.38 -0.34
N ASN A 111 12.74 24.88 0.28
CA ASN A 111 12.64 24.85 1.74
C ASN A 111 11.84 23.63 2.23
N PRO A 112 12.51 22.55 2.68
CA PRO A 112 11.82 21.36 3.21
C PRO A 112 11.11 21.61 4.54
N LEU A 113 11.39 22.73 5.24
CA LEU A 113 10.72 23.12 6.49
C LEU A 113 9.38 23.82 6.23
N ILE A 114 9.14 24.35 5.03
CA ILE A 114 7.83 24.84 4.61
C ILE A 114 7.03 23.62 4.15
N GLY A 115 6.39 22.95 5.11
CA GLY A 115 5.72 21.65 4.95
C GLY A 115 4.49 21.61 4.02
N VAL A 116 4.37 22.55 3.08
CA VAL A 116 3.27 22.57 2.10
C VAL A 116 3.85 22.77 0.70
N SER A 117 4.23 21.67 0.07
CA SER A 117 4.02 21.52 -1.37
C SER A 117 2.82 20.59 -1.54
N VAL A 118 1.80 21.06 -2.25
CA VAL A 118 0.76 20.17 -2.74
C VAL A 118 1.42 19.34 -3.83
N THR A 119 1.48 18.02 -3.65
CA THR A 119 1.92 17.05 -4.66
C THR A 119 0.68 16.51 -5.37
N PRO A 120 0.16 17.21 -6.40
CA PRO A 120 -1.11 16.85 -7.02
C PRO A 120 -1.03 15.49 -7.69
N THR A 121 0.10 15.14 -8.32
CA THR A 121 0.27 13.85 -8.98
C THR A 121 0.38 12.73 -7.97
N ALA A 122 1.07 12.94 -6.85
CA ALA A 122 1.12 11.96 -5.75
C ALA A 122 -0.28 11.64 -5.20
N ASN A 123 -1.09 12.67 -4.93
CA ASN A 123 -2.46 12.49 -4.44
C ASN A 123 -3.37 11.83 -5.48
N LEU A 124 -3.26 12.25 -6.74
CA LEU A 124 -4.01 11.63 -7.84
C LEU A 124 -3.69 10.14 -7.95
N LYS A 125 -2.40 9.76 -7.92
CA LYS A 125 -1.97 8.36 -8.01
C LYS A 125 -2.35 7.54 -6.78
N TYR A 126 -2.31 8.14 -5.59
CA TYR A 126 -2.81 7.51 -4.36
C TYR A 126 -4.30 7.15 -4.48
N LEU A 127 -5.13 8.11 -4.88
CA LEU A 127 -6.57 7.91 -5.06
C LEU A 127 -6.86 6.90 -6.19
N LEU A 128 -6.14 7.01 -7.31
CA LEU A 128 -6.30 6.10 -8.44
C LEU A 128 -5.92 4.65 -8.06
N ALA A 129 -4.80 4.46 -7.35
CA ALA A 129 -4.40 3.15 -6.86
C ALA A 129 -5.44 2.58 -5.86
N GLY A 130 -5.98 3.43 -4.99
CA GLY A 130 -7.08 3.05 -4.09
C GLY A 130 -8.31 2.54 -4.84
N VAL A 131 -8.74 3.25 -5.90
CA VAL A 131 -9.87 2.82 -6.75
C VAL A 131 -9.54 1.54 -7.51
N MET A 132 -8.32 1.42 -8.05
CA MET A 132 -7.87 0.23 -8.77
C MET A 132 -7.87 -1.02 -7.87
N LEU A 133 -7.52 -0.90 -6.59
CA LEU A 133 -7.64 -2.02 -5.65
C LEU A 133 -9.08 -2.56 -5.54
N PHE A 134 -10.10 -1.72 -5.66
CA PHE A 134 -11.48 -2.18 -5.71
C PHE A 134 -11.85 -2.82 -7.05
N ILE A 135 -11.34 -2.29 -8.16
CA ILE A 135 -11.56 -2.83 -9.52
C ILE A 135 -10.97 -4.24 -9.66
N VAL A 136 -9.81 -4.48 -9.05
CA VAL A 136 -9.09 -5.76 -9.07
C VAL A 136 -9.63 -6.74 -8.00
N ASP A 137 -10.71 -6.36 -7.30
CA ASP A 137 -11.26 -7.15 -6.19
C ASP A 137 -10.24 -7.47 -5.08
N ALA A 138 -9.24 -6.61 -4.88
CA ALA A 138 -8.21 -6.80 -3.85
C ALA A 138 -8.80 -6.85 -2.43
N HIS A 139 -9.99 -6.27 -2.22
CA HIS A 139 -10.74 -6.37 -0.97
C HIS A 139 -11.26 -7.79 -0.70
N HIS A 140 -11.66 -8.54 -1.73
CA HIS A 140 -11.99 -9.97 -1.61
C HIS A 140 -10.74 -10.79 -1.35
N LEU A 141 -9.65 -10.51 -2.07
CA LEU A 141 -8.37 -11.20 -1.88
C LEU A 141 -7.80 -10.97 -0.48
N LEU A 142 -7.97 -9.78 0.09
CA LEU A 142 -7.58 -9.49 1.48
C LEU A 142 -8.38 -10.32 2.49
N ILE A 143 -9.70 -10.45 2.31
CA ILE A 143 -10.52 -11.29 3.18
C ILE A 143 -10.10 -12.76 3.06
N GLN A 144 -9.84 -13.23 1.83
CA GLN A 144 -9.32 -14.57 1.60
C GLN A 144 -7.97 -14.78 2.28
N ALA A 145 -7.03 -13.84 2.17
CA ALA A 145 -5.74 -13.90 2.83
C ALA A 145 -5.88 -13.97 4.36
N VAL A 146 -6.84 -13.24 4.95
CA VAL A 146 -7.12 -13.33 6.39
C VAL A 146 -7.61 -14.73 6.76
N VAL A 147 -8.52 -15.32 5.99
CA VAL A 147 -9.02 -16.69 6.27
C VAL A 147 -7.92 -17.72 6.07
N GLU A 148 -7.16 -17.65 4.97
CA GLU A 148 -6.01 -18.53 4.68
C GLU A 148 -4.95 -18.45 5.77
N SER A 149 -4.74 -17.27 6.37
CA SER A 149 -3.75 -17.09 7.44
C SER A 149 -4.07 -17.82 8.75
N TYR A 150 -5.29 -18.37 8.92
CA TYR A 150 -5.61 -19.27 10.03
C TYR A 150 -5.14 -20.70 9.78
N ASN A 151 -4.87 -21.07 8.52
CA ASN A 151 -4.34 -22.37 8.13
C ASN A 151 -2.81 -22.42 8.19
N ALA A 152 -2.18 -21.29 8.49
CA ALA A 152 -0.74 -21.19 8.62
C ALA A 152 -0.25 -22.12 9.74
N THR A 153 0.81 -22.87 9.46
CA THR A 153 1.45 -23.80 10.39
C THR A 153 2.13 -23.07 11.55
N THR A 154 2.43 -21.78 11.39
CA THR A 154 3.15 -20.98 12.38
C THR A 154 2.34 -19.74 12.79
N GLN A 155 2.26 -19.50 14.10
CA GLN A 155 1.81 -18.21 14.63
C GLN A 155 2.95 -17.21 14.45
N LEU A 156 2.67 -16.10 13.77
CA LEU A 156 3.65 -15.04 13.56
C LEU A 156 4.09 -14.45 14.90
N THR A 157 5.39 -14.49 15.16
CA THR A 157 6.03 -13.85 16.30
C THR A 157 6.74 -12.57 15.84
N LEU A 158 6.75 -11.57 16.72
CA LEU A 158 7.48 -10.33 16.47
C LEU A 158 8.95 -10.64 16.20
N GLY A 159 9.46 -10.15 15.07
CA GLY A 159 10.85 -10.33 14.69
C GLY A 159 11.19 -11.69 14.10
N SER A 160 10.20 -12.50 13.69
CA SER A 160 10.48 -13.71 12.93
C SER A 160 11.22 -13.38 11.63
N GLU A 161 12.21 -14.19 11.27
CA GLU A 161 13.04 -13.97 10.09
C GLU A 161 12.20 -13.96 8.81
N ALA A 162 11.21 -14.87 8.73
CA ALA A 162 10.24 -14.93 7.63
C ALA A 162 9.46 -13.62 7.45
N MET A 163 8.95 -13.04 8.55
CA MET A 163 8.20 -11.79 8.54
C MET A 163 9.08 -10.62 8.06
N LEU A 164 10.30 -10.54 8.60
CA LEU A 164 11.24 -9.48 8.25
C LEU A 164 11.67 -9.57 6.79
N ASN A 165 12.01 -10.77 6.31
CA ASN A 165 12.39 -11.02 4.93
C ASN A 165 11.25 -10.67 3.96
N ALA A 166 10.02 -11.10 4.26
CA ALA A 166 8.85 -10.76 3.46
C ALA A 166 8.62 -9.25 3.38
N ALA A 167 8.73 -8.54 4.51
CA ALA A 167 8.59 -7.09 4.54
C ALA A 167 9.69 -6.38 3.76
N ILE A 168 10.96 -6.74 3.95
CA ILE A 168 12.10 -6.14 3.23
C ILE A 168 11.98 -6.39 1.73
N ASN A 169 11.68 -7.61 1.31
CA ASN A 169 11.49 -7.95 -0.09
C ASN A 169 10.35 -7.13 -0.71
N PHE A 170 9.23 -7.01 0.00
CA PHE A 170 8.09 -6.25 -0.49
C PHE A 170 8.38 -4.75 -0.58
N VAL A 171 9.12 -4.17 0.35
CA VAL A 171 9.62 -2.79 0.26
C VAL A 171 10.52 -2.61 -0.97
N GLY A 172 11.38 -3.58 -1.28
CA GLY A 172 12.21 -3.57 -2.50
C GLY A 172 11.37 -3.59 -3.77
N ILE A 173 10.37 -4.48 -3.84
CA ILE A 173 9.45 -4.61 -4.99
C ILE A 173 8.68 -3.30 -5.21
N THR A 174 8.08 -2.76 -4.15
CA THR A 174 7.28 -1.53 -4.19
C THR A 174 8.11 -0.28 -4.51
N SER A 175 9.34 -0.20 -4.00
CA SER A 175 10.27 0.89 -4.34
C SER A 175 10.69 0.84 -5.82
N LEU A 176 10.98 -0.35 -6.34
CA LEU A 176 11.29 -0.53 -7.76
C LEU A 176 10.09 -0.18 -8.63
N LEU A 177 8.88 -0.61 -8.25
CA LEU A 177 7.63 -0.26 -8.94
C LEU A 177 7.45 1.26 -8.99
N ALA A 178 7.68 1.96 -7.88
CA ALA A 178 7.57 3.41 -7.83
C ALA A 178 8.54 4.10 -8.81
N LEU A 179 9.79 3.62 -8.87
CA LEU A 179 10.80 4.14 -9.79
C LEU A 179 10.44 3.84 -11.26
N GLN A 180 9.97 2.63 -11.57
CA GLN A 180 9.55 2.26 -12.93
C GLN A 180 8.40 3.14 -13.43
N ILE A 181 7.44 3.45 -12.56
CA ILE A 181 6.31 4.34 -12.88
C ILE A 181 6.79 5.78 -13.11
N ALA A 182 7.81 6.24 -12.38
CA ALA A 182 8.36 7.60 -12.52
C ALA A 182 9.38 7.73 -13.67
N ALA A 183 10.04 6.64 -14.05
CA ALA A 183 11.11 6.61 -15.05
C ALA A 183 10.79 7.27 -16.40
N PRO A 184 9.64 7.02 -17.06
CA PRO A 184 9.38 7.62 -18.38
C PRO A 184 9.29 9.15 -18.30
N VAL A 185 8.66 9.69 -17.26
CA VAL A 185 8.57 11.15 -17.06
C VAL A 185 9.94 11.73 -16.70
N ALA A 186 10.68 11.05 -15.82
CA ALA A 186 12.03 11.47 -15.45
C ALA A 186 12.99 11.52 -16.66
N GLY A 187 12.91 10.53 -17.56
CA GLY A 187 13.71 10.49 -18.78
C GLY A 187 13.41 11.65 -19.73
N VAL A 188 12.13 11.96 -19.96
CA VAL A 188 11.74 13.10 -20.80
C VAL A 188 12.13 14.42 -20.16
N SER A 189 11.92 14.58 -18.85
CA SER A 189 12.33 15.79 -18.12
C SER A 189 13.84 16.01 -18.20
N LEU A 190 14.65 14.96 -18.09
CA LEU A 190 16.11 15.04 -18.26
C LEU A 190 16.50 15.51 -19.66
N ILE A 191 15.86 14.99 -20.71
CA ILE A 191 16.12 15.43 -22.10
C ILE A 191 15.78 16.91 -22.27
N ILE A 192 14.67 17.38 -21.68
CA ILE A 192 14.27 18.79 -21.71
C ILE A 192 15.30 19.65 -20.98
N ASP A 193 15.77 19.23 -19.81
CA ASP A 193 16.79 19.96 -19.03
C ASP A 193 18.12 20.07 -19.77
N VAL A 194 18.59 18.97 -20.37
CA VAL A 194 19.80 18.97 -21.19
C VAL A 194 19.62 19.90 -22.38
N SER A 195 18.48 19.83 -23.08
CA SER A 195 18.18 20.70 -24.21
C SER A 195 18.16 22.18 -23.81
N ALA A 196 17.49 22.52 -22.71
CA ALA A 196 17.44 23.87 -22.18
C ALA A 196 18.83 24.38 -21.78
N SER A 197 19.67 23.52 -21.20
CA SER A 197 21.05 23.87 -20.83
C SER A 197 21.92 24.18 -22.04
N LEU A 198 21.77 23.43 -23.14
CA LEU A 198 22.50 23.66 -24.38
C LEU A 198 22.05 24.96 -25.06
N ILE A 199 20.74 25.21 -25.10
CA ILE A 199 20.18 26.47 -25.62
C ILE A 199 20.69 27.67 -24.81
N ASN A 200 20.79 27.53 -23.48
CA ASN A 200 21.31 28.60 -22.62
C ASN A 200 22.76 28.97 -22.95
N ARG A 201 23.58 28.01 -23.39
CA ARG A 201 24.95 28.28 -23.86
C ARG A 201 24.95 28.94 -25.24
N ALA A 202 24.01 28.59 -26.12
CA ALA A 202 23.95 29.11 -27.48
C ALA A 202 23.33 30.52 -27.58
N VAL A 203 22.26 30.78 -26.83
CA VAL A 203 21.53 32.05 -26.82
C VAL A 203 21.27 32.49 -25.37
N PRO A 204 22.29 33.03 -24.67
CA PRO A 204 22.19 33.41 -23.25
C PRO A 204 21.24 34.59 -22.99
N GLN A 205 20.81 35.29 -24.05
CA GLN A 205 19.84 36.39 -24.00
C GLN A 205 18.42 35.87 -23.73
N THR A 206 18.11 34.64 -24.14
CA THR A 206 16.84 33.98 -23.81
C THR A 206 16.97 33.31 -22.45
N GLN A 207 15.95 33.38 -21.59
CA GLN A 207 15.89 32.59 -20.35
C GLN A 207 15.25 31.23 -20.68
N PRO A 208 16.01 30.20 -21.10
CA PRO A 208 15.43 29.00 -21.69
C PRO A 208 14.77 28.13 -20.61
N PHE A 209 15.19 28.32 -19.35
CA PHE A 209 14.55 27.71 -18.18
C PHE A 209 13.08 28.13 -18.02
N LEU A 210 12.73 29.36 -18.42
CA LEU A 210 11.36 29.86 -18.40
C LEU A 210 10.47 29.14 -19.43
N LEU A 211 11.06 28.67 -20.53
CA LEU A 211 10.40 27.89 -21.59
C LEU A 211 10.37 26.39 -21.29
N ALA A 212 11.36 25.89 -20.55
CA ALA A 212 11.47 24.48 -20.16
C ALA A 212 10.33 24.05 -19.24
N LEU A 213 9.89 24.93 -18.33
CA LEU A 213 8.88 24.59 -17.33
C LEU A 213 7.48 24.34 -17.95
N PRO A 214 6.94 25.21 -18.83
CA PRO A 214 5.72 24.89 -19.58
C PRO A 214 5.84 23.65 -20.46
N ALA A 215 7.00 23.42 -21.09
CA ALA A 215 7.24 22.25 -21.92
C ALA A 215 7.24 20.95 -21.10
N LYS A 216 7.90 20.96 -19.93
CA LYS A 216 7.88 19.85 -18.97
C LYS A 216 6.47 19.54 -18.50
N LEU A 217 5.70 20.57 -18.10
CA LEU A 217 4.33 20.37 -17.64
C LEU A 217 3.43 19.79 -18.73
N GLY A 218 3.49 20.32 -19.95
CA GLY A 218 2.69 19.83 -21.07
C GLY A 218 3.00 18.37 -21.42
N LEU A 219 4.28 18.04 -21.62
CA LEU A 219 4.71 16.69 -21.97
C LEU A 219 4.54 15.71 -20.78
N GLY A 220 4.82 16.15 -19.56
CA GLY A 220 4.65 15.39 -18.34
C GLY A 220 3.20 14.95 -18.11
N MET A 221 2.24 15.84 -18.34
CA MET A 221 0.81 15.53 -18.22
C MET A 221 0.35 14.55 -19.30
N LEU A 222 0.86 14.66 -20.53
CA LEU A 222 0.57 13.69 -21.60
C LEU A 222 1.09 12.28 -21.26
N ILE A 223 2.32 12.20 -20.75
CA ILE A 223 2.91 10.91 -20.34
C ILE A 223 2.18 10.34 -19.14
N LEU A 224 1.76 11.18 -18.18
CA LEU A 224 0.93 10.75 -17.05
C LEU A 224 -0.39 10.13 -17.52
N ALA A 225 -1.07 10.78 -18.47
CA ALA A 225 -2.29 10.24 -19.07
C ALA A 225 -2.03 8.90 -19.80
N ALA A 226 -0.94 8.81 -20.56
CA ALA A 226 -0.52 7.57 -21.23
C ALA A 226 -0.09 6.46 -20.25
N SER A 227 0.32 6.82 -19.02
CA SER A 227 0.76 5.89 -17.98
C SER A 227 -0.38 5.25 -17.18
N LEU A 228 -1.64 5.65 -17.40
CA LEU A 228 -2.79 5.10 -16.68
C LEU A 228 -2.91 3.56 -16.79
N PRO A 229 -2.74 2.93 -17.97
CA PRO A 229 -2.76 1.47 -18.06
C PRO A 229 -1.63 0.80 -17.27
N ALA A 230 -0.47 1.46 -17.17
CA ALA A 230 0.65 0.96 -16.37
C ALA A 230 0.34 0.99 -14.87
N VAL A 231 -0.53 1.90 -14.41
CA VAL A 231 -1.02 1.89 -13.02
C VAL A 231 -1.87 0.65 -12.77
N ALA A 232 -2.81 0.32 -13.66
CA ALA A 232 -3.64 -0.87 -13.52
C ALA A 232 -2.79 -2.15 -13.46
N MET A 233 -1.89 -2.35 -14.43
CA MET A 233 -0.97 -3.50 -14.44
C MET A 233 -0.06 -3.54 -13.20
N GLY A 234 0.38 -2.38 -12.72
CA GLY A 234 1.20 -2.28 -11.51
C GLY A 234 0.45 -2.66 -10.25
N VAL A 235 -0.86 -2.38 -10.19
CA VAL A 235 -1.72 -2.76 -9.06
C VAL A 235 -1.93 -4.27 -9.06
N ASP A 236 -2.29 -4.87 -10.20
CA ASP A 236 -2.43 -6.33 -10.34
C ASP A 236 -1.17 -7.05 -9.89
N PHE A 237 -0.03 -6.69 -10.47
CA PHE A 237 1.28 -7.25 -10.12
C PHE A 237 1.61 -7.05 -8.63
N GLY A 238 1.31 -5.87 -8.10
CA GLY A 238 1.59 -5.53 -6.71
C GLY A 238 0.75 -6.33 -5.72
N VAL A 239 -0.52 -6.59 -6.05
CA VAL A 239 -1.42 -7.43 -5.23
C VAL A 239 -0.94 -8.87 -5.22
N ASP A 240 -0.59 -9.42 -6.38
CA ASP A 240 -0.05 -10.78 -6.49
C ASP A 240 1.28 -10.94 -5.73
N ALA A 241 2.16 -9.94 -5.86
CA ALA A 241 3.41 -9.90 -5.11
C ALA A 241 3.16 -9.82 -3.60
N ALA A 242 2.18 -9.03 -3.15
CA ALA A 242 1.83 -8.91 -1.74
C ALA A 242 1.34 -10.26 -1.20
N LEU A 243 0.40 -10.92 -1.89
CA LEU A 243 -0.11 -12.24 -1.49
C LEU A 243 0.99 -13.30 -1.42
N THR A 244 1.93 -13.27 -2.37
CA THR A 244 3.08 -14.17 -2.37
C THR A 244 3.98 -13.96 -1.15
N GLN A 245 4.27 -12.71 -0.79
CA GLN A 245 5.07 -12.39 0.40
C GLN A 245 4.33 -12.68 1.70
N ILE A 246 3.02 -12.47 1.75
CA ILE A 246 2.17 -12.86 2.90
C ILE A 246 2.26 -14.37 3.12
N ARG A 247 2.08 -15.16 2.06
CA ARG A 247 2.17 -16.63 2.14
C ARG A 247 3.57 -17.09 2.54
N ALA A 248 4.61 -16.46 2.03
CA ALA A 248 5.99 -16.74 2.44
C ALA A 248 6.22 -16.45 3.94
N ALA A 249 5.72 -15.32 4.44
CA ALA A 249 5.82 -14.98 5.87
C ALA A 249 5.08 -15.96 6.79
N LEU A 250 3.96 -16.53 6.30
CA LEU A 250 3.13 -17.47 7.04
C LEU A 250 3.59 -18.93 6.95
N ALA A 251 4.39 -19.28 5.94
CA ALA A 251 4.89 -20.63 5.74
C ALA A 251 6.07 -20.98 6.67
N GLY A 252 6.80 -19.97 7.17
CA GLY A 252 8.00 -20.14 8.00
C GLY A 252 9.27 -20.15 7.17
#